data_AF-A0A954UT15-F1
#
_entry.id   AF-A0A954UT15-F1
#
_cell.length_a   1.000
_cell.length_b   1.000
_cell.length_c   1.000
_cell.angle_alpha   90.00
_cell.angle_beta   90.00
_cell.angle_gamma   90.00
#
_symmetry.space_group_name_H-M   'P 1'
#
loop_
_entity.id
_entity.type
_entity.pdbx_description
1 polymer ?
#
loop_
_entity_poly.entity_id
_entity_poly.type
_entity_poly.pdbx_seq_one_letter_code
_entity_poly.pdbx_strand_id
1 'polypeptide(L)'
;MTDPDGYYIYDTVSDGTHRYFATLLPHDTGFKSGLPSEAIMGEFTNGLEELTPDAFTQNPLFIKFLAFVIGKHATECPGLIAEAQRQQNGFVYILDKRTPTPDGTVPPEDIIGGVEIANDEMIRFHGSPNYRILTDDGFMQLDGWLKDRLIDELLVVANDTGETQSE
;
A
#
# COMPACT_ATOMS: atom_id res chain seq x y z
N MET A 1 -17.28 2.86 8.48
CA MET A 1 -17.33 4.26 8.01
C MET A 1 -16.30 4.36 6.91
N THR A 2 -16.72 4.63 5.67
CA THR A 2 -15.81 4.79 4.52
C THR A 2 -15.03 6.08 4.74
N ASP A 3 -13.70 6.01 4.80
CA ASP A 3 -12.89 7.20 4.75
C ASP A 3 -12.86 7.75 3.30
N PRO A 4 -13.00 9.06 3.05
CA PRO A 4 -12.88 9.66 1.72
C PRO A 4 -11.60 9.26 0.96
N ASP A 5 -10.54 8.86 1.67
CA ASP A 5 -9.27 8.45 1.09
C ASP A 5 -9.23 6.98 0.62
N GLY A 6 -10.31 6.22 0.86
CA GLY A 6 -10.49 4.87 0.34
C GLY A 6 -9.83 3.77 1.17
N TYR A 7 -9.69 4.00 2.48
CA TYR A 7 -9.32 2.98 3.46
C TYR A 7 -10.47 2.70 4.44
N TYR A 8 -10.36 1.57 5.12
CA TYR A 8 -11.34 1.06 6.07
C TYR A 8 -10.64 0.68 7.37
N ILE A 9 -11.31 0.96 8.50
CA ILE A 9 -10.88 0.46 9.80
C ILE A 9 -11.73 -0.75 10.17
N TYR A 10 -11.07 -1.86 10.50
CA TYR A 10 -11.67 -3.08 11.00
C TYR A 10 -11.48 -3.17 12.50
N ASP A 11 -12.58 -3.35 13.22
CA ASP A 11 -12.60 -3.62 14.66
C ASP A 11 -12.74 -5.13 14.88
N THR A 12 -11.83 -5.70 15.66
CA THR A 12 -11.90 -7.10 16.11
C THR A 12 -11.59 -7.22 17.58
N VAL A 13 -12.13 -8.25 18.22
CA VAL A 13 -11.87 -8.56 19.63
C VAL A 13 -10.90 -9.74 19.71
N SER A 14 -9.71 -9.49 20.26
CA SER A 14 -8.69 -10.51 20.55
C SER A 14 -8.43 -10.52 22.05
N ASP A 15 -8.57 -11.68 22.71
CA ASP A 15 -8.39 -11.84 24.16
C ASP A 15 -9.18 -10.82 25.01
N GLY A 16 -10.40 -10.48 24.56
CA GLY A 16 -11.27 -9.50 25.22
C GLY A 16 -10.87 -8.03 25.02
N THR A 17 -9.87 -7.76 24.19
CA THR A 17 -9.40 -6.41 23.84
C THR A 17 -9.75 -6.07 22.39
N HIS A 18 -10.32 -4.88 22.17
CA HIS A 18 -10.57 -4.36 20.83
C HIS A 18 -9.26 -4.00 20.14
N ARG A 19 -9.14 -4.35 18.87
CA ARG A 19 -8.00 -4.06 17.99
C ARG A 19 -8.51 -3.47 16.69
N TYR A 20 -7.82 -2.44 16.21
CA TYR A 20 -8.28 -1.63 15.08
C TYR A 20 -7.27 -1.67 13.94
N PHE A 21 -7.63 -2.29 12.83
CA PHE A 21 -6.75 -2.51 11.69
C PHE A 21 -7.15 -1.64 10.49
N ALA A 22 -6.19 -0.94 9.89
CA ALA A 22 -6.41 -0.25 8.62
C ALA A 22 -6.25 -1.20 7.43
N THR A 23 -7.09 -1.06 6.41
CA THR A 23 -7.03 -1.85 5.17
C THR A 23 -7.61 -1.08 3.98
N LEU A 24 -7.24 -1.49 2.77
CA LEU A 24 -7.84 -0.99 1.51
C LEU A 24 -9.11 -1.76 1.12
N LEU A 25 -9.41 -2.88 1.78
CA LEU A 25 -10.53 -3.74 1.38
C LEU A 25 -11.81 -3.44 2.17
N PRO A 26 -12.95 -3.20 1.51
CA PRO A 26 -14.19 -2.89 2.20
C PRO A 26 -14.73 -4.08 3.01
N HIS A 27 -15.53 -3.79 4.03
CA HIS A 27 -16.16 -4.78 4.93
C HIS A 27 -17.10 -5.76 4.22
N ASP A 28 -17.69 -5.36 3.09
CA ASP A 28 -18.62 -6.18 2.32
C ASP A 28 -17.93 -7.13 1.33
N THR A 29 -16.60 -7.11 1.24
CA THR A 29 -15.81 -7.98 0.35
C THR A 29 -15.90 -9.48 0.71
N GLY A 30 -16.72 -9.87 1.71
CA GLY A 30 -17.14 -11.27 1.87
C GLY A 30 -16.01 -12.24 2.21
N PHE A 31 -15.02 -11.81 3.01
CA PHE A 31 -13.94 -12.69 3.44
C PHE A 31 -14.48 -13.81 4.33
N LYS A 32 -14.58 -15.01 3.77
CA LYS A 32 -15.05 -16.19 4.50
C LYS A 32 -14.10 -16.60 5.64
N SER A 33 -12.82 -16.23 5.54
CA SER A 33 -11.73 -16.64 6.43
C SER A 33 -11.08 -15.49 7.21
N GLY A 34 -11.59 -14.26 7.10
CA GLY A 34 -10.98 -13.06 7.68
C GLY A 34 -10.01 -12.33 6.74
N LEU A 35 -9.47 -11.19 7.18
CA LEU A 35 -8.51 -10.40 6.40
C LEU A 35 -7.15 -11.12 6.34
N PRO A 36 -6.57 -11.33 5.14
CA PRO A 36 -5.20 -11.82 5.05
C PRO A 36 -4.23 -10.77 5.62
N SER A 37 -3.09 -11.23 6.14
CA SER A 37 -2.09 -10.34 6.76
C SER A 37 -1.60 -9.27 5.79
N GLU A 38 -1.51 -9.59 4.51
CA GLU A 38 -1.11 -8.71 3.41
C GLU A 38 -2.10 -7.58 3.16
N ALA A 39 -3.37 -7.74 3.53
CA ALA A 39 -4.40 -6.70 3.42
C ALA A 39 -4.44 -5.75 4.62
N ILE A 40 -3.76 -6.09 5.72
CA ILE A 40 -3.69 -5.24 6.91
C ILE A 40 -2.56 -4.25 6.72
N MET A 41 -2.89 -2.98 6.50
CA MET A 41 -1.92 -1.88 6.37
C MET A 41 -1.16 -1.63 7.68
N GLY A 42 -1.85 -1.78 8.81
CA GLY A 42 -1.30 -1.61 10.14
C GLY A 42 -2.39 -1.57 11.19
N GLU A 43 -1.99 -1.30 12.43
CA GLU A 43 -2.87 -1.33 13.60
C GLU A 43 -2.79 0.00 14.37
N PHE A 44 -3.94 0.49 14.82
CA PHE A 44 -4.02 1.59 15.77
C PHE A 44 -3.99 1.07 17.21
N THR A 45 -3.01 1.52 17.99
CA THR A 45 -2.78 1.03 19.37
C THR A 45 -3.57 1.78 20.43
N ASN A 46 -4.03 3.00 20.12
CA ASN A 46 -4.72 3.89 21.06
C ASN A 46 -6.25 3.94 20.84
N GLY A 47 -6.80 3.02 20.06
CA GLY A 47 -8.22 3.03 19.72
C GLY A 47 -8.58 3.98 18.57
N LEU A 48 -9.88 4.20 18.36
CA LEU A 48 -10.40 5.00 17.25
C LEU A 48 -10.41 6.51 17.50
N GLU A 49 -10.13 6.95 18.73
CA GLU A 49 -10.15 8.37 19.10
C GLU A 49 -8.94 9.13 18.54
N GLU A 50 -7.82 8.43 18.32
CA GLU A 50 -6.56 8.99 17.84
C GLU A 50 -6.04 8.21 16.62
N LEU A 51 -6.53 8.57 15.43
CA LEU A 51 -6.04 8.02 14.16
C LEU A 51 -4.80 8.79 13.67
N THR A 52 -3.75 8.81 14.48
CA THR A 52 -2.51 9.55 14.21
C THR A 52 -1.37 8.63 13.79
N PRO A 53 -0.32 9.14 13.12
CA PRO A 53 0.86 8.35 12.77
C PRO A 53 1.58 7.74 13.98
N ASP A 54 1.56 8.43 15.11
CA ASP A 54 2.22 7.98 16.36
C ASP A 54 1.47 6.83 17.03
N ALA A 55 0.15 6.75 16.83
CA ALA A 55 -0.67 5.64 17.29
C ALA A 55 -0.75 4.48 16.29
N PHE A 56 -0.04 4.55 15.15
CA PHE A 56 -0.15 3.58 14.06
C PHE A 56 1.10 2.72 13.91
N THR A 57 0.95 1.43 14.16
CA THR A 57 1.99 0.43 13.90
C THR A 57 1.81 -0.14 12.50
N GLN A 58 2.66 0.29 11.56
CA GLN A 58 2.62 -0.19 10.18
C GLN A 58 2.97 -1.69 10.07
N ASN A 59 2.24 -2.40 9.21
CA ASN A 59 2.48 -3.83 8.99
C ASN A 59 3.57 -4.05 7.92
N PRO A 60 4.73 -4.63 8.27
CA PRO A 60 5.78 -4.89 7.30
C PRO A 60 5.39 -5.90 6.21
N LEU A 61 4.40 -6.77 6.44
CA LEU A 61 3.91 -7.67 5.40
C LEU A 61 3.16 -6.91 4.30
N PHE A 62 2.35 -5.90 4.66
CA PHE A 62 1.72 -5.03 3.67
C PHE A 62 2.75 -4.28 2.84
N ILE A 63 3.81 -3.73 3.46
CA ILE A 63 4.85 -3.00 2.71
C ILE A 63 5.58 -3.93 1.74
N LYS A 64 5.89 -5.16 2.17
CA LYS A 64 6.49 -6.17 1.29
C LYS A 64 5.54 -6.54 0.15
N PHE A 65 4.24 -6.67 0.44
CA PHE A 65 3.24 -6.96 -0.57
C PHE A 65 3.09 -5.82 -1.57
N LEU A 66 3.01 -4.56 -1.10
CA LEU A 66 3.03 -3.36 -1.95
C LEU A 66 4.25 -3.36 -2.88
N ALA A 67 5.45 -3.62 -2.34
CA ALA A 67 6.67 -3.69 -3.14
C ALA A 67 6.63 -4.82 -4.18
N PHE A 68 6.06 -5.99 -3.82
CA PHE A 68 5.84 -7.08 -4.75
C PHE A 68 4.88 -6.69 -5.89
N VAL A 69 3.73 -6.08 -5.56
CA VAL A 69 2.75 -5.63 -6.56
C VAL A 69 3.37 -4.62 -7.52
N ILE A 70 4.07 -3.61 -7.00
CA ILE A 70 4.75 -2.62 -7.84
C ILE A 70 5.79 -3.31 -8.73
N GLY A 71 6.64 -4.18 -8.17
CA GLY A 71 7.64 -4.91 -8.95
C GLY A 71 7.04 -5.81 -10.03
N LYS A 72 5.88 -6.42 -9.76
CA LYS A 72 5.14 -7.27 -10.70
C LYS A 72 4.52 -6.48 -11.85
N HIS A 73 4.02 -5.28 -11.56
CA HIS A 73 3.16 -4.52 -12.46
C HIS A 73 3.81 -3.26 -13.05
N ALA A 74 5.02 -2.88 -12.63
CA ALA A 74 5.67 -1.64 -13.05
C ALA A 74 5.78 -1.49 -14.58
N THR A 75 6.12 -2.58 -15.29
CA THR A 75 6.28 -2.61 -16.75
C THR A 75 4.98 -2.42 -17.53
N GLU A 76 3.83 -2.49 -16.85
CA GLU A 76 2.51 -2.29 -17.44
C GLU A 76 1.90 -0.94 -17.05
N CYS A 77 2.52 -0.21 -16.11
CA CYS A 77 2.04 1.07 -15.63
C CYS A 77 2.30 2.18 -16.65
N PRO A 78 1.25 2.82 -17.22
CA PRO A 78 1.43 3.81 -18.28
C PRO A 78 2.32 5.00 -17.87
N GLY A 79 2.17 5.48 -16.63
CA GLY A 79 2.98 6.58 -16.10
C GLY A 79 4.46 6.22 -15.98
N LEU A 80 4.77 5.01 -15.50
CA LEU A 80 6.16 4.55 -15.39
C LEU A 80 6.78 4.31 -16.77
N ILE A 81 6.01 3.76 -17.72
CA ILE A 81 6.48 3.57 -19.11
C ILE A 81 6.85 4.91 -19.73
N ALA A 82 5.98 5.92 -19.60
CA ALA A 82 6.23 7.25 -20.13
C ALA A 82 7.50 7.88 -19.52
N GLU A 83 7.69 7.74 -18.20
CA GLU A 83 8.89 8.24 -17.52
C GLU A 83 10.16 7.47 -17.90
N ALA A 84 10.08 6.14 -18.04
CA ALA A 84 11.21 5.32 -18.49
C ALA A 84 11.65 5.70 -19.91
N GLN A 85 10.70 5.91 -20.82
CA GLN A 85 10.99 6.39 -22.18
C GLN A 85 11.60 7.80 -22.18
N ARG A 86 11.15 8.69 -21.30
CA ARG A 86 11.66 10.06 -21.19
C ARG A 86 13.09 10.10 -20.62
N GLN A 87 13.37 9.30 -19.60
CA GLN A 87 14.64 9.34 -18.86
C GLN A 87 15.71 8.41 -19.43
N GLN A 88 15.30 7.30 -20.04
CA GLN A 88 16.14 6.25 -20.64
C GLN A 88 17.01 5.46 -19.64
N ASN A 89 17.62 6.09 -18.63
CA ASN A 89 18.53 5.43 -17.68
C ASN A 89 18.39 6.04 -16.27
N GLY A 90 18.71 5.25 -15.24
CA GLY A 90 18.71 5.71 -13.85
C GLY A 90 17.53 5.15 -13.05
N PHE A 91 16.85 6.00 -12.30
CA PHE A 91 15.70 5.60 -11.46
C PHE A 91 14.49 6.48 -11.73
N VAL A 92 13.34 5.85 -11.96
CA VAL A 92 12.04 6.50 -11.91
C VAL A 92 11.49 6.34 -10.49
N TYR A 93 11.40 7.44 -9.74
CA TYR A 93 10.86 7.42 -8.38
C TYR A 93 9.33 7.39 -8.39
N ILE A 94 8.76 6.55 -7.52
CA ILE A 94 7.33 6.47 -7.26
C ILE A 94 7.07 7.23 -5.97
N LEU A 95 6.35 8.33 -6.10
CA LEU A 95 5.99 9.19 -4.98
C LEU A 95 4.56 8.89 -4.51
N ASP A 96 4.35 8.98 -3.22
CA ASP A 96 3.03 8.97 -2.62
C ASP A 96 2.26 10.21 -3.05
N LYS A 97 1.02 10.04 -3.54
CA LYS A 97 0.21 11.14 -4.04
C LYS A 97 -0.32 12.08 -2.96
N ARG A 98 -0.17 11.72 -1.68
CA ARG A 98 -0.40 12.64 -0.57
C ARG A 98 0.70 13.70 -0.44
N THR A 99 1.85 13.51 -1.12
CA THR A 99 2.97 14.46 -1.06
C THR A 99 2.47 15.88 -1.38
N PRO A 100 2.62 16.86 -0.48
CA PRO A 100 2.08 18.21 -0.69
C PRO A 100 2.86 19.00 -1.75
N THR A 101 4.14 18.68 -1.94
CA THR A 101 5.06 19.36 -2.86
C THR A 101 5.76 18.38 -3.81
N PRO A 102 5.02 17.74 -4.74
CA PRO A 102 5.58 16.71 -5.61
C PRO A 102 6.65 17.25 -6.59
N ASP A 103 6.54 18.51 -6.99
CA ASP A 103 7.53 19.21 -7.83
C ASP A 103 8.67 19.88 -7.01
N GLY A 104 8.62 19.75 -5.68
CA GLY A 104 9.53 20.39 -4.74
C GLY A 104 10.40 19.39 -4.00
N THR A 105 10.72 19.71 -2.74
CA THR A 105 11.37 18.75 -1.84
C THR A 105 10.35 17.70 -1.43
N VAL A 106 10.64 16.44 -1.76
CA VAL A 106 9.80 15.30 -1.37
C VAL A 106 10.28 14.75 -0.02
N PRO A 107 9.40 14.63 1.00
CA PRO A 107 9.74 13.95 2.25
C PRO A 107 10.18 12.50 2.00
N PRO A 108 11.24 12.00 2.67
CA PRO A 108 11.67 10.60 2.50
C PRO A 108 10.58 9.57 2.79
N GLU A 109 9.68 9.86 3.74
CA GLU A 109 8.54 9.02 4.09
C GLU A 109 7.45 8.92 3.02
N ASP A 110 7.47 9.81 2.02
CA ASP A 110 6.54 9.81 0.88
C ASP A 110 7.17 9.24 -0.40
N ILE A 111 8.43 8.83 -0.37
CA ILE A 111 9.04 8.09 -1.48
C ILE A 111 8.75 6.62 -1.25
N ILE A 112 7.85 6.03 -2.06
CA ILE A 112 7.51 4.59 -1.98
C ILE A 112 8.71 3.74 -2.41
N GLY A 113 9.41 4.18 -3.45
CA GLY A 113 10.59 3.51 -3.96
C GLY A 113 11.01 4.03 -5.34
N GLY A 114 11.90 3.30 -5.99
CA GLY A 114 12.39 3.63 -7.33
C GLY A 114 12.44 2.41 -8.23
N VAL A 115 12.03 2.58 -9.49
CA VAL A 115 12.23 1.60 -10.55
C VAL A 115 13.53 1.93 -11.27
N GLU A 116 14.49 1.03 -11.18
CA GLU A 116 15.73 1.08 -11.94
C GLU A 116 15.44 0.88 -13.43
N ILE A 117 15.95 1.78 -14.28
CA ILE A 117 15.77 1.75 -15.72
C ILE A 117 17.11 1.78 -16.46
N ALA A 118 17.18 1.06 -17.58
CA ALA A 118 18.33 1.08 -18.48
C ALA A 118 17.85 0.92 -19.93
N ASN A 119 18.22 1.87 -20.79
CA ASN A 119 17.71 1.99 -22.16
C ASN A 119 16.18 1.86 -22.26
N ASP A 120 15.44 2.62 -21.43
CA ASP A 120 13.97 2.59 -21.26
C ASP A 120 13.34 1.29 -20.72
N GLU A 121 14.13 0.23 -20.55
CA GLU A 121 13.68 -1.00 -19.92
C GLU A 121 13.68 -0.86 -18.40
N MET A 122 12.57 -1.25 -17.77
CA MET A 122 12.49 -1.34 -16.30
C MET A 122 13.11 -2.65 -15.83
N ILE A 123 14.16 -2.53 -15.02
CA ILE A 123 14.99 -3.64 -14.56
C ILE A 123 14.46 -4.22 -13.25
N ARG A 124 14.25 -3.35 -12.25
CA ARG A 124 13.89 -3.77 -10.90
C ARG A 124 13.27 -2.63 -10.10
N PHE A 125 12.26 -2.96 -9.30
CA PHE A 125 11.76 -2.06 -8.24
C PHE A 125 12.58 -2.21 -6.95
N HIS A 126 12.90 -1.08 -6.34
CA HIS A 126 13.57 -0.96 -5.05
C HIS A 126 12.67 -0.17 -4.08
N GLY A 127 12.15 -0.84 -3.05
CA GLY A 127 11.34 -0.20 -2.03
C GLY A 127 12.16 0.74 -1.13
N SER A 128 11.56 1.84 -0.71
CA SER A 128 12.19 2.78 0.21
C SER A 128 12.10 2.29 1.65
N PRO A 129 13.21 2.26 2.41
CA PRO A 129 13.18 1.86 3.83
C PRO A 129 12.52 2.91 4.73
N ASN A 130 12.38 4.15 4.26
CA ASN A 130 11.82 5.26 5.04
C ASN A 130 10.32 5.44 4.79
N TYR A 131 9.75 4.73 3.82
CA TYR A 131 8.35 4.88 3.45
C TYR A 131 7.40 4.58 4.62
N ARG A 132 6.43 5.47 4.85
CA ARG A 132 5.42 5.32 5.90
C ARG A 132 4.04 5.20 5.27
N ILE A 133 3.21 4.31 5.80
CA ILE A 133 1.83 4.15 5.29
C ILE A 133 0.92 5.29 5.77
N LEU A 134 1.16 5.85 6.95
CA LEU A 134 0.41 6.96 7.53
C LEU A 134 1.39 8.02 8.03
N THR A 135 1.16 9.26 7.61
CA THR A 135 1.90 10.48 8.03
C THR A 135 0.90 11.54 8.46
N ASP A 136 1.39 12.72 8.87
CA ASP A 136 0.53 13.85 9.22
C ASP A 136 -0.29 14.36 8.02
N ASP A 137 0.17 14.06 6.79
CA ASP A 137 -0.54 14.34 5.54
C ASP A 137 -1.55 13.23 5.15
N GLY A 138 -1.75 12.24 6.02
CA GLY A 138 -2.76 11.19 5.89
C GLY A 138 -2.24 9.85 5.39
N PHE A 139 -3.17 8.98 5.02
CA PHE A 139 -2.86 7.63 4.54
C PHE A 139 -2.23 7.65 3.15
N MET A 140 -1.50 6.58 2.84
CA MET A 140 -0.91 6.31 1.54
C MET A 140 -1.91 6.56 0.40
N GLN A 141 -1.48 7.28 -0.62
CA GLN A 141 -2.21 7.46 -1.87
C GLN A 141 -1.34 7.02 -3.06
N LEU A 142 -1.80 5.99 -3.78
CA LEU A 142 -1.14 5.53 -5.00
C LEU A 142 -1.75 6.21 -6.23
N ASP A 143 -0.98 6.23 -7.33
CA ASP A 143 -1.58 6.44 -8.65
C ASP A 143 -2.73 5.46 -8.88
N GLY A 144 -3.77 5.92 -9.60
CA GLY A 144 -4.99 5.15 -9.80
C GLY A 144 -4.72 3.78 -10.41
N TRP A 145 -3.81 3.71 -11.39
CA TRP A 145 -3.49 2.45 -12.05
C TRP A 145 -2.81 1.46 -11.09
N LEU A 146 -1.83 1.93 -10.30
CA LEU A 146 -1.14 1.10 -9.30
C LEU A 146 -2.07 0.72 -8.14
N LYS A 147 -2.97 1.63 -7.73
CA LYS A 147 -4.01 1.36 -6.72
C LYS A 147 -4.91 0.22 -7.17
N ASP A 148 -5.37 0.25 -8.41
CA ASP A 148 -6.23 -0.80 -8.97
C ASP A 148 -5.52 -2.16 -8.99
N ARG A 149 -4.24 -2.21 -9.42
CA ARG A 149 -3.44 -3.44 -9.36
C ARG A 149 -3.24 -3.95 -7.92
N LEU A 150 -3.00 -3.06 -6.97
CA LEU A 150 -2.87 -3.44 -5.56
C LEU A 150 -4.16 -4.05 -5.02
N ILE A 151 -5.31 -3.44 -5.31
CA ILE A 151 -6.61 -3.96 -4.89
C ILE A 151 -6.87 -5.33 -5.54
N ASP A 152 -6.64 -5.47 -6.85
CA ASP A 152 -6.82 -6.74 -7.56
C ASP A 152 -6.01 -7.88 -6.91
N GLU A 153 -4.73 -7.65 -6.61
CA GLU A 153 -3.85 -8.65 -6.00
C GLU A 153 -4.26 -8.97 -4.55
N LEU A 154 -4.69 -7.96 -3.79
CA LEU A 154 -5.22 -8.17 -2.44
C LEU A 154 -6.47 -9.05 -2.45
N LEU A 155 -7.37 -8.85 -3.43
CA LEU A 155 -8.56 -9.67 -3.59
C LEU A 155 -8.22 -11.13 -3.93
N VAL A 156 -7.18 -11.37 -4.75
CA VAL A 156 -6.69 -12.72 -5.05
C VAL A 156 -6.23 -13.42 -3.76
N VAL A 157 -5.32 -12.79 -3.00
CA VAL A 157 -4.80 -13.37 -1.75
C VAL A 157 -5.91 -13.65 -0.73
N ALA A 158 -6.87 -12.75 -0.65
CA ALA A 158 -7.97 -12.89 0.29
C ALA A 158 -8.94 -14.03 -0.08
N ASN A 159 -9.10 -14.32 -1.37
CA ASN A 159 -9.88 -15.47 -1.84
C ASN A 159 -9.12 -16.81 -1.65
N ASP A 160 -7.81 -16.84 -1.92
CA ASP A 160 -6.99 -18.05 -1.76
C ASP A 160 -6.90 -18.51 -0.29
N THR A 161 -6.88 -17.55 0.64
CA THR A 161 -6.90 -17.84 2.09
C THR A 161 -8.19 -18.56 2.52
N GLY A 162 -9.27 -18.44 1.73
CA GLY A 162 -10.54 -19.11 1.98
C GLY A 162 -10.62 -20.57 1.51
N GLU A 163 -9.69 -21.04 0.67
CA GLU A 163 -9.74 -22.40 0.09
C GLU A 163 -8.90 -23.42 0.88
N THR A 164 -7.87 -22.99 1.61
CA THR A 164 -6.88 -23.87 2.27
C THR A 164 -7.37 -24.57 3.56
N GLN A 165 -8.64 -24.44 3.97
CA GLN A 165 -9.19 -25.10 5.17
C GLN A 165 -10.24 -26.19 4.87
N SER A 166 -10.18 -26.82 3.69
CA SER A 166 -11.08 -27.91 3.30
C SER A 166 -10.35 -29.25 3.12
N GLU A 167 -9.67 -29.77 4.14
CA GLU A 167 -9.20 -31.17 4.19
C GLU A 167 -9.21 -31.74 5.62
#